data_AF-A0A228RCD4-F1
#
_entry.id   AF-A0A228RCD4-F1
#
_cell.length_a   1.000
_cell.length_b   1.000
_cell.length_c   1.000
_cell.angle_alpha   90.00
_cell.angle_beta   90.00
_cell.angle_gamma   90.00
#
_symmetry.space_group_name_H-M   'P 1'
#
loop_
_entity.id
_entity.type
_entity.pdbx_description
1 polymer ?
#
loop_
_entity_poly.entity_id
_entity_poly.type
_entity_poly.pdbx_seq_one_letter_code
_entity_poly.pdbx_strand_id
1 'polypeptide(L)'
;MSQAGRAAHVVARAMRGRPCTARQRGLVLLALLIALMLMSIALAGALDVWSLQRRREQERQLLFVGDQYRRAIVHYYRLARAYPETVDDLLEDSRFPKPIHHLRRAYPDPVTGRNDWGFLWRADRFYGIYSSSDLATIKRAGFPPRYADFEGEETYGKWRFLYLAPGLIAPADGVSASAPAPASASVGSFPSLSGFAGGYLPGQARSGLR
;
A
#
# COMPACT_ATOMS: atom_id res chain seq x y z
N MET A 1 58.03 10.30 -96.85
CA MET A 1 58.18 9.06 -96.05
C MET A 1 58.37 9.44 -94.58
N SER A 2 57.80 8.64 -93.69
CA SER A 2 58.06 8.59 -92.23
C SER A 2 57.26 9.48 -91.27
N GLN A 3 56.08 8.96 -90.90
CA GLN A 3 55.68 8.57 -89.53
C GLN A 3 55.89 9.55 -88.35
N ALA A 4 54.77 10.04 -87.79
CA ALA A 4 54.48 10.19 -86.36
C ALA A 4 53.05 10.74 -86.26
N GLY A 5 52.01 10.05 -85.79
CA GLY A 5 51.96 9.25 -84.56
C GLY A 5 51.36 10.12 -83.45
N ARG A 6 50.03 10.32 -83.43
CA ARG A 6 49.32 10.86 -82.25
C ARG A 6 47.94 10.24 -82.06
N ALA A 7 47.97 9.22 -81.21
CA ALA A 7 46.98 8.75 -80.24
C ALA A 7 45.54 9.27 -80.36
N ALA A 8 44.64 8.37 -80.75
CA ALA A 8 43.23 8.44 -80.43
C ALA A 8 43.05 8.19 -78.92
N HIS A 9 42.62 9.21 -78.17
CA HIS A 9 42.11 9.02 -76.82
C HIS A 9 40.71 8.39 -76.90
N VAL A 10 40.67 7.06 -76.77
CA VAL A 10 39.43 6.33 -76.48
C VAL A 10 38.97 6.75 -75.08
N VAL A 11 38.01 7.67 -75.02
CA VAL A 11 37.30 7.99 -73.79
C VAL A 11 36.41 6.79 -73.46
N ALA A 12 36.94 5.89 -72.63
CA ALA A 12 36.16 4.82 -72.02
C ALA A 12 35.09 5.46 -71.12
N ARG A 13 33.86 5.51 -71.62
CA ARG A 13 32.68 5.88 -70.85
C ARG A 13 32.44 4.79 -69.81
N ALA A 14 32.91 5.03 -68.59
CA ALA A 14 32.56 4.19 -67.45
C ALA A 14 31.05 4.25 -67.23
N MET A 15 30.37 3.17 -67.63
CA MET A 15 29.00 2.87 -67.21
C MET A 15 29.02 2.70 -65.69
N ARG A 16 28.73 3.77 -64.95
CA ARG A 16 28.44 3.68 -63.51
C ARG A 16 27.14 2.89 -63.36
N GLY A 17 27.28 1.60 -63.07
CA GLY A 17 26.17 0.77 -62.59
C GLY A 17 25.57 1.45 -61.37
N ARG A 18 24.28 1.81 -61.46
CA ARG A 18 23.50 2.29 -60.32
C ARG A 18 23.36 1.12 -59.35
N PRO A 19 23.87 1.18 -58.11
CA PRO A 19 23.66 0.09 -57.18
C PRO A 19 22.18 0.07 -56.80
N CYS A 20 21.59 -1.12 -56.89
CA CYS A 20 20.19 -1.43 -56.57
C CYS A 20 19.95 -1.31 -55.05
N THR A 21 20.19 -0.14 -54.47
CA THR A 21 20.13 0.13 -53.02
C THR A 21 18.71 0.40 -52.51
N ALA A 22 17.74 0.52 -53.41
CA ALA A 22 16.35 0.82 -53.05
C ALA A 22 15.73 -0.25 -52.14
N ARG A 23 16.02 -1.53 -52.39
CA ARG A 23 15.47 -2.66 -51.61
C ARG A 23 16.11 -2.79 -50.22
N GLN A 24 17.40 -2.46 -50.10
CA GLN A 24 18.10 -2.42 -48.81
C GLN A 24 17.66 -1.23 -47.95
N ARG A 25 17.43 -0.05 -48.55
CA ARG A 25 16.90 1.12 -47.82
C ARG A 25 15.51 0.88 -47.25
N GLY A 26 14.61 0.21 -47.99
CA GLY A 26 13.28 -0.15 -47.48
C GLY A 26 13.32 -1.09 -46.28
N LEU A 27 14.21 -2.08 -46.30
CA LEU A 27 14.41 -3.00 -45.17
C LEU A 27 14.99 -2.30 -43.93
N VAL A 28 15.97 -1.40 -44.10
CA VAL A 28 16.52 -0.60 -43.00
C VAL A 28 15.45 0.30 -42.38
N LEU A 29 14.60 0.91 -43.19
CA LEU A 29 13.52 1.77 -42.72
C LEU A 29 12.44 0.96 -42.00
N LEU A 30 12.10 -0.24 -42.49
CA LEU A 30 11.21 -1.17 -41.80
C LEU A 30 11.79 -1.63 -40.45
N ALA A 31 13.06 -2.01 -40.42
CA ALA A 31 13.75 -2.41 -39.19
C ALA A 31 13.80 -1.27 -38.17
N LEU A 32 14.04 -0.03 -38.61
CA LEU A 32 14.01 1.15 -37.76
C LEU A 32 12.60 1.39 -37.19
N LEU A 33 11.55 1.29 -38.01
CA LEU A 33 10.17 1.45 -37.55
C LEU A 33 9.79 0.38 -36.52
N ILE A 34 10.20 -0.88 -36.74
CA ILE A 34 9.97 -1.98 -35.79
C ILE A 34 10.73 -1.71 -34.48
N ALA A 35 12.00 -1.31 -34.55
CA ALA A 35 12.78 -0.98 -33.35
C ALA A 35 12.15 0.18 -32.57
N LEU A 36 11.66 1.21 -33.25
CA LEU A 36 10.97 2.34 -32.63
C LEU A 36 9.66 1.91 -31.95
N MET A 37 8.88 1.05 -32.61
CA MET A 37 7.65 0.47 -32.05
C MET A 37 7.95 -0.33 -30.78
N LEU A 38 8.96 -1.20 -30.81
CA LEU A 38 9.37 -2.00 -29.65
C LEU A 38 9.84 -1.11 -28.49
N MET A 39 10.59 -0.04 -28.78
CA MET A 39 11.04 0.92 -27.77
C MET A 39 9.87 1.66 -27.12
N SER A 40 8.87 2.06 -27.92
CA SER A 40 7.66 2.73 -27.43
C SER A 40 6.85 1.83 -26.48
N ILE A 41 6.65 0.56 -26.85
CA ILE A 41 5.94 -0.42 -26.02
C ILE A 41 6.70 -0.68 -24.70
N ALA A 42 8.03 -0.80 -24.76
CA ALA A 42 8.85 -0.99 -23.57
C ALA A 42 8.73 0.18 -22.59
N LEU A 43 8.64 1.43 -23.09
CA LEU A 43 8.49 2.62 -22.26
C LEU A 43 7.10 2.72 -21.61
N ALA A 44 6.04 2.28 -22.30
CA ALA A 44 4.68 2.33 -21.78
C ALA A 44 4.51 1.52 -20.48
N GLY A 45 5.13 0.33 -20.38
CA GLY A 45 5.05 -0.50 -19.18
C GLY A 45 5.72 0.11 -17.95
N ALA A 46 6.67 1.04 -18.13
CA ALA A 46 7.36 1.69 -17.01
C ALA A 46 6.47 2.72 -16.28
N LEU A 47 5.45 3.27 -16.96
CA LEU A 47 4.59 4.31 -16.39
C LEU A 47 3.61 3.74 -15.35
N ASP A 48 3.06 2.56 -15.60
CA ASP A 48 2.05 1.94 -14.72
C ASP A 48 2.63 1.59 -13.34
N VAL A 49 3.86 1.07 -13.32
CA VAL A 49 4.59 0.70 -12.09
C VAL A 49 4.76 1.92 -11.18
N TRP A 50 5.04 3.09 -11.77
CA TRP A 50 5.26 4.31 -11.01
C TRP A 50 3.98 4.83 -10.34
N SER A 51 2.83 4.72 -11.03
CA SER A 51 1.53 5.13 -10.48
C SER A 51 1.15 4.31 -9.24
N LEU A 52 1.43 3.01 -9.24
CA LEU A 52 1.15 2.13 -8.12
C LEU A 52 2.09 2.43 -6.94
N GLN A 53 3.37 2.67 -7.21
CA GLN A 53 4.33 3.07 -6.17
C GLN A 53 3.94 4.39 -5.52
N ARG A 54 3.47 5.38 -6.30
CA ARG A 54 2.95 6.65 -5.78
C ARG A 54 1.76 6.42 -4.83
N ARG A 55 0.77 5.64 -5.24
CA ARG A 55 -0.39 5.34 -4.40
C ARG A 55 -0.01 4.61 -3.11
N ARG A 56 0.93 3.65 -3.18
CA ARG A 56 1.45 2.96 -1.99
C ARG A 56 2.12 3.92 -1.00
N GLU A 57 2.89 4.88 -1.50
CA GLU A 57 3.53 5.87 -0.63
C GLU A 57 2.50 6.84 -0.02
N GLN A 58 1.50 7.27 -0.78
CA GLN A 58 0.38 8.06 -0.25
C GLN A 58 -0.39 7.33 0.85
N GLU A 59 -0.70 6.04 0.65
CA GLU A 59 -1.36 5.21 1.65
C GLU A 59 -0.50 5.07 2.92
N ARG A 60 0.81 4.84 2.75
CA ARG A 60 1.73 4.76 3.88
C ARG A 60 1.83 6.08 4.65
N GLN A 61 1.80 7.20 3.94
CA GLN A 61 1.73 8.53 4.53
C GLN A 61 0.40 8.77 5.22
N LEU A 62 -0.72 8.28 4.67
CA LEU A 62 -2.04 8.40 5.28
C LEU A 62 -2.05 7.70 6.64
N LEU A 63 -1.55 6.47 6.69
CA LEU A 63 -1.42 5.71 7.94
C LEU A 63 -0.48 6.42 8.94
N PHE A 64 0.62 6.99 8.46
CA PHE A 64 1.55 7.75 9.31
C PHE A 64 0.88 9.00 9.90
N VAL A 65 0.22 9.80 9.07
CA VAL A 65 -0.45 11.03 9.50
C VAL A 65 -1.60 10.70 10.46
N GLY A 66 -2.43 9.72 10.14
CA GLY A 66 -3.50 9.24 11.01
C GLY A 66 -2.97 8.71 12.36
N ASP A 67 -1.81 8.06 12.37
CA ASP A 67 -1.13 7.65 13.61
C ASP A 67 -0.70 8.85 14.47
N GLN A 68 -0.21 9.93 13.85
CA GLN A 68 0.19 11.15 14.55
C GLN A 68 -1.01 11.86 15.20
N TYR A 69 -2.12 12.01 14.47
CA TYR A 69 -3.35 12.58 15.04
C TYR A 69 -3.87 11.73 16.18
N ARG A 70 -3.94 10.40 16.02
CA ARG A 70 -4.37 9.50 17.10
C ARG A 70 -3.48 9.65 18.33
N ARG A 71 -2.16 9.63 18.16
CA ARG A 71 -1.21 9.81 19.28
C ARG A 71 -1.37 11.16 19.97
N ALA A 72 -1.59 12.21 19.20
CA ALA A 72 -1.82 13.55 19.73
C ALA A 72 -3.10 13.59 20.58
N ILE A 73 -4.20 13.01 20.09
CA ILE A 73 -5.47 12.87 20.86
C ILE A 73 -5.26 12.05 22.13
N VAL A 74 -4.53 10.93 22.06
CA VAL A 74 -4.20 10.10 23.23
C VAL A 74 -3.43 10.92 24.28
N HIS A 75 -2.42 11.67 23.85
CA HIS A 75 -1.60 12.46 24.75
C HIS A 75 -2.40 13.58 25.40
N TYR A 76 -3.21 14.31 24.62
CA TYR A 76 -4.13 15.34 25.09
C TYR A 76 -5.12 14.77 26.13
N TYR A 77 -5.75 13.64 25.80
CA TYR A 77 -6.70 12.98 26.69
C TYR A 77 -6.05 12.51 28.00
N ARG A 78 -4.78 12.07 27.97
CA ARG A 78 -4.08 11.63 29.20
C ARG A 78 -3.82 12.76 30.18
N LEU A 79 -3.69 14.00 29.71
CA LEU A 79 -3.43 15.17 30.55
C LEU A 79 -4.69 15.67 31.26
N ALA A 80 -5.78 15.86 30.51
CA ALA A 80 -6.99 16.53 31.00
C ALA A 80 -8.25 15.64 31.02
N ARG A 81 -8.16 14.38 30.59
CA ARG A 81 -9.31 13.45 30.43
C ARG A 81 -10.46 14.00 29.58
N ALA A 82 -10.17 14.99 28.75
CA ALA A 82 -11.09 15.61 27.80
C ALA A 82 -10.56 15.40 26.37
N TYR A 83 -11.46 15.40 25.41
CA TYR A 83 -11.12 15.41 23.97
C TYR A 83 -10.93 16.85 23.47
N PRO A 84 -10.14 17.08 22.41
CA PRO A 84 -9.98 18.42 21.83
C PRO A 84 -11.26 18.90 21.12
N GLU A 85 -11.44 20.22 21.03
CA GLU A 85 -12.54 20.87 20.29
C GLU A 85 -12.11 21.21 18.87
N THR A 86 -10.87 21.68 18.70
CA THR A 86 -10.29 21.97 17.38
C THR A 86 -8.93 21.28 17.16
N VAL A 87 -8.49 21.20 15.89
CA VAL A 87 -7.13 20.72 15.57
C VAL A 87 -6.07 21.65 16.15
N ASP A 88 -6.39 22.94 16.27
CA ASP A 88 -5.50 23.94 16.84
C ASP A 88 -5.19 23.66 18.32
N ASP A 89 -6.15 23.09 19.07
CA ASP A 89 -5.92 22.63 20.45
C ASP A 89 -4.86 21.51 20.54
N LEU A 90 -4.64 20.74 19.46
CA LEU A 90 -3.55 19.75 19.42
C LEU A 90 -2.22 20.37 19.03
N LEU A 91 -2.23 21.48 18.30
CA LEU A 91 -1.00 22.19 17.96
C LEU A 91 -0.46 22.94 19.16
N GLU A 92 -1.33 23.68 19.85
CA GLU A 92 -0.94 24.50 21.00
C GLU A 92 -2.02 24.43 22.09
N ASP A 93 -1.75 23.64 23.12
CA ASP A 93 -2.60 23.59 24.32
C ASP A 93 -2.18 24.70 25.30
N SER A 94 -2.98 25.76 25.35
CA SER A 94 -2.80 26.93 26.22
C SER A 94 -3.40 26.78 27.62
N ARG A 95 -3.99 25.62 27.95
CA ARG A 95 -4.58 25.36 29.27
C ARG A 95 -3.55 25.26 30.39
N PHE A 96 -2.29 25.04 30.03
CA PHE A 96 -1.18 24.92 30.95
C PHE A 96 -0.33 26.20 30.97
N PRO A 97 0.32 26.54 32.11
CA PRO A 97 1.22 27.71 32.20
C PRO A 97 2.36 27.70 31.18
N LYS A 98 2.73 26.50 30.70
CA LYS A 98 3.65 26.31 29.58
C LYS A 98 2.87 25.66 28.43
N PRO A 99 2.78 26.28 27.23
CA PRO A 99 2.08 25.71 26.10
C PRO A 99 2.64 24.34 25.72
N ILE A 100 1.76 23.33 25.65
CA ILE A 100 2.14 21.96 25.27
C ILE A 100 1.70 21.72 23.84
N HIS A 101 2.61 21.17 23.03
CA HIS A 101 2.34 20.86 21.62
C HIS A 101 2.18 19.34 21.49
N HIS A 102 1.00 18.87 21.08
CA HIS A 102 0.74 17.43 20.89
C HIS A 102 0.97 16.99 19.45
N LEU A 103 0.80 17.93 18.51
CA LEU A 103 1.02 17.73 17.09
C LEU A 103 2.03 18.76 16.59
N ARG A 104 3.00 18.32 15.77
CA ARG A 104 4.06 19.22 15.26
C ARG A 104 3.57 20.23 14.23
N ARG A 105 2.54 19.87 13.46
CA ARG A 105 1.93 20.65 12.39
C ARG A 105 0.61 20.00 11.99
N ALA A 106 -0.33 20.80 11.47
CA ALA A 106 -1.49 20.26 10.77
C ALA A 106 -1.01 19.59 9.49
N TYR A 107 -1.15 18.27 9.41
CA TYR A 107 -0.73 17.51 8.24
C TYR A 107 -1.88 17.50 7.22
N PRO A 108 -1.63 17.84 5.95
CA PRO A 108 -2.65 17.68 4.91
C PRO A 108 -2.89 16.18 4.64
N ASP A 109 -4.07 15.87 4.11
CA ASP A 109 -4.38 14.56 3.58
C ASP A 109 -3.47 14.27 2.37
N PRO A 110 -2.62 13.22 2.40
CA PRO A 110 -1.73 12.88 1.29
C PRO A 110 -2.46 12.36 0.04
N VAL A 111 -3.73 11.99 0.19
CA VAL A 111 -4.59 11.52 -0.91
C VAL A 111 -5.25 12.69 -1.63
N THR A 112 -5.88 13.60 -0.88
CA THR A 112 -6.56 14.79 -1.45
C THR A 112 -5.61 15.96 -1.69
N GLY A 113 -4.48 16.00 -0.99
CA GLY A 113 -3.49 17.08 -1.05
C GLY A 113 -3.92 18.36 -0.31
N ARG A 114 -5.00 18.31 0.45
CA ARG A 114 -5.61 19.44 1.16
C ARG A 114 -5.76 19.10 2.65
N ASN A 115 -6.01 20.10 3.48
CA ASN A 115 -6.24 19.91 4.92
C ASN A 115 -7.75 19.75 5.22
N ASP A 116 -8.41 18.87 4.47
CA ASP A 116 -9.85 18.62 4.47
C ASP A 116 -10.17 17.24 5.07
N TRP A 117 -9.65 17.02 6.28
CA TRP A 117 -9.97 15.84 7.07
C TRP A 117 -11.43 15.83 7.51
N GLY A 118 -12.06 14.67 7.46
CA GLY A 118 -13.31 14.41 8.16
C GLY A 118 -13.05 14.25 9.64
N PHE A 119 -13.85 14.92 10.48
CA PHE A 119 -13.75 14.84 11.94
C PHE A 119 -14.87 13.97 12.50
N LEU A 120 -14.52 13.07 13.42
CA LEU A 120 -15.50 12.28 14.15
C LEU A 120 -15.86 13.00 15.45
N TRP A 121 -17.09 13.49 15.49
CA TRP A 121 -17.61 14.28 16.61
C TRP A 121 -18.35 13.39 17.62
N ARG A 122 -18.16 13.70 18.90
CA ARG A 122 -18.97 13.17 19.99
C ARG A 122 -19.35 14.32 20.90
N ALA A 123 -20.66 14.59 20.96
CA ALA A 123 -21.18 15.83 21.52
C ALA A 123 -20.50 17.03 20.84
N ASP A 124 -19.57 17.68 21.53
CA ASP A 124 -18.89 18.90 21.06
C ASP A 124 -17.36 18.74 20.94
N ARG A 125 -16.88 17.49 21.01
CA ARG A 125 -15.43 17.21 20.95
C ARG A 125 -15.16 16.17 19.89
N PHE A 126 -14.08 16.34 19.13
CA PHE A 126 -13.68 15.33 18.17
C PHE A 126 -12.69 14.36 18.80
N TYR A 127 -12.86 13.08 18.48
CA TYR A 127 -12.08 11.98 19.06
C TYR A 127 -11.32 11.18 18.01
N GLY A 128 -11.45 11.56 16.74
CA GLY A 128 -10.77 10.94 15.63
C GLY A 128 -10.94 11.72 14.33
N ILE A 129 -10.18 11.29 13.34
CA ILE A 129 -10.22 11.82 11.98
C ILE A 129 -10.33 10.70 10.96
N TYR A 130 -10.82 11.01 9.77
CA TYR A 130 -10.83 10.12 8.61
C TYR A 130 -10.56 10.92 7.34
N SER A 131 -10.00 10.27 6.32
CA SER A 131 -9.78 10.90 5.02
C SER A 131 -11.13 11.17 4.34
N SER A 132 -11.29 12.30 3.66
CA SER A 132 -12.50 12.59 2.87
C SER A 132 -12.53 11.88 1.51
N SER A 133 -11.52 11.06 1.21
CA SER A 133 -11.36 10.46 -0.12
C SER A 133 -12.09 9.13 -0.31
N ASP A 134 -12.76 9.00 -1.46
CA ASP A 134 -13.47 7.79 -1.90
C ASP A 134 -12.59 6.82 -2.71
N LEU A 135 -11.26 7.03 -2.71
CA LEU A 135 -10.36 6.19 -3.48
C LEU A 135 -10.21 4.78 -2.87
N ALA A 136 -9.99 3.82 -3.77
CA ALA A 136 -9.83 2.43 -3.40
C ALA A 136 -8.51 2.18 -2.64
N THR A 137 -8.60 1.43 -1.54
CA THR A 137 -7.45 1.03 -0.72
C THR A 137 -6.63 -0.05 -1.42
N ILE A 138 -5.30 0.01 -1.26
CA ILE A 138 -4.39 -1.01 -1.79
C ILE A 138 -4.14 -2.06 -0.71
N LYS A 139 -3.97 -1.63 0.54
CA LYS A 139 -3.77 -2.54 1.68
C LYS A 139 -5.11 -2.98 2.27
N ARG A 140 -5.42 -4.27 2.13
CA ARG A 140 -6.64 -4.90 2.67
C ARG A 140 -6.42 -5.69 3.96
N ALA A 141 -5.17 -6.07 4.27
CA ALA A 141 -4.83 -6.96 5.37
C ALA A 141 -3.45 -6.66 5.97
N GLY A 142 -3.17 -7.20 7.16
CA GLY A 142 -1.89 -7.04 7.84
C GLY A 142 -1.79 -5.68 8.52
N PHE A 143 -2.91 -5.23 9.07
CA PHE A 143 -2.92 -4.06 9.93
C PHE A 143 -2.52 -4.46 11.36
N PRO A 144 -1.78 -3.59 12.08
CA PRO A 144 -1.58 -3.79 13.51
C PRO A 144 -2.94 -3.86 14.24
N PRO A 145 -3.05 -4.53 15.41
CA PRO A 145 -4.33 -4.73 16.10
C PRO A 145 -5.13 -3.45 16.38
N ARG A 146 -4.44 -2.31 16.52
CA ARG A 146 -5.05 -0.98 16.71
C ARG A 146 -5.82 -0.44 15.49
N TYR A 147 -5.70 -1.11 14.35
CA TYR A 147 -6.26 -0.77 13.06
C TYR A 147 -6.98 -1.97 12.43
N ALA A 148 -7.45 -2.92 13.27
CA ALA A 148 -8.20 -4.08 12.82
C ALA A 148 -9.46 -3.67 12.05
N ASP A 149 -10.07 -2.55 12.42
CA ASP A 149 -11.26 -1.98 11.77
C ASP A 149 -11.02 -1.55 10.31
N PHE A 150 -9.76 -1.51 9.84
CA PHE A 150 -9.42 -1.15 8.47
C PHE A 150 -9.32 -2.39 7.55
N GLU A 151 -9.31 -3.60 8.12
CA GLU A 151 -9.22 -4.83 7.35
C GLU A 151 -10.48 -5.04 6.51
N GLY A 152 -10.29 -5.30 5.22
CA GLY A 152 -11.37 -5.48 4.27
C GLY A 152 -12.05 -4.19 3.80
N GLU A 153 -11.69 -3.02 4.32
CA GLU A 153 -12.30 -1.77 3.88
C GLU A 153 -11.78 -1.34 2.51
N GLU A 154 -12.68 -1.15 1.56
CA GLU A 154 -12.36 -0.84 0.16
C GLU A 154 -12.03 0.63 -0.06
N THR A 155 -12.34 1.52 0.89
CA THR A 155 -12.30 2.98 0.71
C THR A 155 -11.54 3.67 1.83
N TYR A 156 -10.69 4.67 1.51
CA TYR A 156 -9.94 5.43 2.52
C TYR A 156 -10.84 6.20 3.50
N GLY A 157 -12.02 6.65 3.07
CA GLY A 157 -12.98 7.33 3.95
C GLY A 157 -13.48 6.49 5.13
N LYS A 158 -13.39 5.16 5.02
CA LYS A 158 -13.75 4.25 6.11
C LYS A 158 -12.60 4.00 7.08
N TRP A 159 -11.38 4.39 6.74
CA TRP A 159 -10.23 4.32 7.64
C TRP A 159 -10.29 5.45 8.66
N ARG A 160 -10.95 5.12 9.77
CA ARG A 160 -11.21 6.05 10.87
C ARG A 160 -10.11 5.96 11.93
N PHE A 161 -9.26 6.97 11.98
CA PHE A 161 -8.20 7.09 12.99
C PHE A 161 -8.75 7.73 14.25
N LEU A 162 -9.26 6.90 15.15
CA LEU A 162 -9.90 7.33 16.39
C LEU A 162 -9.19 6.80 17.63
N TYR A 163 -9.36 7.52 18.73
CA TYR A 163 -9.04 7.03 20.06
C TYR A 163 -10.27 7.17 20.94
N LEU A 164 -10.79 6.05 21.43
CA LEU A 164 -11.75 6.05 22.51
C LEU A 164 -11.07 5.60 23.80
N ALA A 165 -11.29 6.38 24.85
CA ALA A 165 -10.89 5.98 26.18
C ALA A 165 -11.50 4.61 26.53
N PRO A 166 -10.72 3.68 27.11
CA PRO A 166 -11.21 2.35 27.45
C PRO A 166 -12.42 2.46 28.39
N GLY A 167 -13.57 1.91 27.95
CA GLY A 167 -14.86 2.01 28.62
C GLY A 167 -15.90 2.87 27.88
N LEU A 168 -15.49 3.70 26.92
CA LEU A 168 -16.40 4.37 25.99
C LEU A 168 -16.51 3.55 24.70
N ILE A 169 -17.71 3.07 24.38
CA ILE A 169 -18.01 2.36 23.13
C ILE A 169 -18.16 3.42 22.03
N ALA A 170 -17.64 3.19 20.82
CA ALA A 170 -17.86 4.09 19.68
C ALA A 170 -19.34 4.11 19.29
N PRO A 171 -19.89 5.22 18.76
CA PRO A 171 -21.25 5.17 18.22
C PRO A 171 -21.21 4.15 17.09
N ALA A 172 -22.01 3.10 17.21
CA ALA A 172 -22.08 2.01 16.25
C ALA A 172 -22.86 2.47 15.01
N ASP A 173 -22.27 3.36 14.22
CA ASP A 173 -22.75 3.61 12.87
C ASP A 173 -22.28 2.46 11.98
N GLY A 174 -23.16 1.48 11.80
CA GLY A 174 -23.00 0.38 10.85
C GLY A 174 -22.51 -0.93 11.48
N VAL A 175 -23.45 -1.79 11.80
CA VAL A 175 -23.27 -3.18 12.22
C VAL A 175 -22.61 -3.98 11.08
N SER A 176 -21.28 -4.07 11.08
CA SER A 176 -20.62 -5.31 10.64
C SER A 176 -20.60 -6.24 11.84
N ALA A 177 -21.66 -7.05 11.95
CA ALA A 177 -21.69 -8.18 12.83
C ALA A 177 -20.61 -9.18 12.40
N SER A 178 -19.39 -9.03 12.92
CA SER A 178 -18.53 -10.19 13.14
C SER A 178 -18.94 -10.78 14.49
N ALA A 179 -19.53 -11.96 14.39
CA ALA A 179 -20.06 -12.78 15.47
C ALA A 179 -19.05 -12.98 16.64
N PRO A 180 -19.57 -13.40 17.82
CA PRO A 180 -18.96 -13.20 19.12
C PRO A 180 -17.79 -14.15 19.38
N ALA A 181 -16.93 -13.74 20.31
CA ALA A 181 -16.01 -14.63 20.99
C ALA A 181 -16.74 -15.91 21.46
N PRO A 182 -16.21 -17.12 21.21
CA PRO A 182 -16.69 -18.29 21.91
C PRO A 182 -16.25 -18.18 23.37
N ALA A 183 -17.19 -17.76 24.21
CA ALA A 183 -17.13 -18.00 25.64
C ALA A 183 -16.97 -19.50 25.88
N SER A 184 -16.07 -19.81 26.80
CA SER A 184 -15.85 -21.12 27.41
C SER A 184 -17.17 -21.84 27.70
N ALA A 185 -17.39 -23.00 27.09
CA ALA A 185 -18.45 -23.92 27.48
C ALA A 185 -17.93 -25.37 27.44
N SER A 186 -17.80 -25.91 28.66
CA SER A 186 -17.92 -27.32 29.05
C SER A 186 -17.16 -28.37 28.23
N VAL A 187 -16.07 -28.85 28.85
CA VAL A 187 -15.49 -30.18 28.66
C VAL A 187 -16.60 -31.22 28.48
N GLY A 188 -16.56 -31.90 27.33
CA GLY A 188 -17.47 -32.97 26.99
C GLY A 188 -17.41 -34.10 28.02
N SER A 189 -18.60 -34.55 28.41
CA SER A 189 -18.83 -35.80 29.11
C SER A 189 -18.28 -36.96 28.26
N PHE A 190 -17.22 -37.62 28.72
CA PHE A 190 -16.77 -38.89 28.15
C PHE A 190 -17.58 -40.02 28.79
N PRO A 191 -18.21 -40.92 28.02
CA PRO A 191 -18.73 -42.16 28.59
C PRO A 191 -17.56 -43.04 29.05
N SER A 192 -17.57 -43.45 30.32
CA SER A 192 -16.65 -44.44 30.86
C SER A 192 -16.87 -45.78 30.17
N LEU A 193 -15.91 -46.19 29.33
CA LEU A 193 -15.78 -47.57 28.88
C LEU A 193 -14.82 -48.30 29.82
N SER A 194 -15.35 -48.76 30.94
CA SER A 194 -14.78 -49.81 31.77
C SER A 194 -14.85 -51.12 30.99
N GLY A 195 -13.69 -51.59 30.49
CA GLY A 195 -13.57 -52.95 29.96
C GLY A 195 -12.59 -53.08 28.80
N PHE A 196 -11.29 -53.06 29.09
CA PHE A 196 -10.33 -53.75 28.23
C PHE A 196 -9.19 -54.32 29.07
N ALA A 197 -9.37 -55.58 29.47
CA ALA A 197 -8.32 -56.44 29.96
C ALA A 197 -7.72 -57.19 28.75
N GLY A 198 -6.40 -57.19 28.63
CA GLY A 198 -5.65 -58.12 27.78
C GLY A 198 -5.26 -57.58 26.41
N GLY A 199 -3.96 -57.37 26.21
CA GLY A 199 -3.41 -57.09 24.88
C GLY A 199 -2.00 -56.51 24.94
N TYR A 200 -1.02 -57.40 25.08
CA TYR A 200 0.42 -57.14 25.07
C TYR A 200 0.90 -56.53 23.75
N LEU A 201 1.81 -55.55 23.85
CA LEU A 201 2.56 -54.97 22.73
C LEU A 201 3.68 -55.93 22.26
N PRO A 202 3.82 -56.19 20.96
CA PRO A 202 4.97 -56.91 20.43
C PRO A 202 6.15 -55.95 20.24
N GLY A 203 7.35 -56.34 20.71
CA GLY A 203 8.60 -55.78 20.16
C GLY A 203 9.57 -55.06 21.10
N GLN A 204 9.55 -55.28 22.42
CA GLN A 204 10.71 -54.90 23.25
C GLN A 204 11.37 -56.10 23.90
N ALA A 205 12.40 -56.60 23.22
CA ALA A 205 13.48 -57.34 23.84
C ALA A 205 14.21 -56.39 24.80
N ARG A 206 14.24 -56.72 26.09
CA ARG A 206 15.16 -56.09 27.04
C ARG A 206 16.01 -57.16 27.70
N SER A 207 17.25 -57.17 27.25
CA SER A 207 18.35 -58.01 27.66
C SER A 207 18.78 -57.73 29.10
N GLY A 208 19.01 -58.81 29.86
CA GLY A 208 20.21 -58.96 30.69
C GLY A 208 20.14 -58.61 32.18
N LEU A 209 20.61 -59.57 32.98
CA LEU A 209 21.26 -59.46 34.31
C LEU A 209 20.27 -59.15 35.45
N ARG A 210 20.16 -59.94 36.53
CA ARG A 210 21.13 -60.78 37.23
C ARG A 210 20.38 -61.79 38.10
#